data_AF-A0A7C2HTV6-F1
#
_entry.id   AF-A0A7C2HTV6-F1
#
_cell.length_a   1.000
_cell.length_b   1.000
_cell.length_c   1.000
_cell.angle_alpha   90.00
_cell.angle_beta   90.00
_cell.angle_gamma   90.00
#
_symmetry.space_group_name_H-M   'P 1'
#
loop_
_entity.id
_entity.type
_entity.pdbx_description
1 polymer ?
#
loop_
_entity_poly.entity_id
_entity_poly.type
_entity_poly.pdbx_seq_one_letter_code
_entity_poly.pdbx_strand_id
1 'polypeptide(L)'
;MARVPLSIETIQHYKEKYERGETSTFEHMFNARGDVISISDDSKNRVRKYSYDPWGKIIEEKTRSSQHNNLPCSYAYAGYLYDAETGLYYMPARHYPPFLRRFLSKDPLPGRKPNSLTLNPYQYCENNPINRVDPTGQDSLEAAVAVMIAGIDTSLSAMSSALGARLHLRMPAEQEEVMPALKQILRCYRAAICRGWR
;
A
#
# COMPACT_ATOMS: atom_id res chain seq x y z
N MET A 1 -14.32 -6.03 -6.81
CA MET A 1 -13.06 -6.59 -6.25
C MET A 1 -11.94 -6.30 -7.23
N ALA A 2 -11.11 -5.29 -6.98
CA ALA A 2 -9.93 -5.03 -7.80
C ALA A 2 -8.73 -5.63 -7.07
N ARG A 3 -8.19 -6.72 -7.62
CA ARG A 3 -6.96 -7.36 -7.15
C ARG A 3 -5.84 -6.74 -7.99
N VAL A 4 -4.88 -6.06 -7.36
CA VAL A 4 -3.67 -5.57 -8.04
C VAL A 4 -2.84 -6.80 -8.45
N PRO A 5 -2.61 -7.06 -9.74
CA PRO A 5 -1.63 -8.06 -10.11
C PRO A 5 -0.27 -7.38 -10.15
N LEU A 6 0.59 -7.68 -9.16
CA LEU A 6 2.02 -7.76 -9.51
C LEU A 6 2.13 -8.73 -10.69
N SER A 7 3.05 -8.49 -11.63
CA SER A 7 3.28 -9.45 -12.70
C SER A 7 3.53 -10.84 -12.07
N ILE A 8 2.93 -11.88 -12.66
CA ILE A 8 2.99 -13.25 -12.11
C ILE A 8 4.46 -13.67 -11.88
N GLU A 9 5.34 -13.23 -12.77
CA GLU A 9 6.79 -13.44 -12.71
C GLU A 9 7.41 -12.78 -11.47
N THR A 10 7.03 -11.55 -11.14
CA THR A 10 7.50 -10.84 -9.94
C THR A 10 7.04 -11.57 -8.68
N ILE A 11 5.77 -12.00 -8.63
CA ILE A 11 5.24 -12.76 -7.49
C ILE A 11 6.00 -14.08 -7.31
N GLN A 12 6.22 -14.82 -8.39
CA GLN A 12 6.95 -16.09 -8.35
C GLN A 12 8.39 -15.90 -7.89
N HIS A 13 9.10 -14.90 -8.43
CA HIS A 13 10.48 -14.59 -8.03
C HIS A 13 10.60 -14.31 -6.52
N TYR A 14 9.74 -13.44 -5.98
CA TYR A 14 9.80 -13.11 -4.55
C TYR A 14 9.31 -14.25 -3.65
N LYS A 15 8.37 -15.07 -4.13
CA LYS A 15 7.93 -16.28 -3.43
C LYS A 15 9.06 -17.30 -3.31
N GLU A 16 9.77 -17.59 -4.40
CA GLU A 16 10.93 -18.50 -4.40
C GLU A 16 12.05 -17.98 -3.49
N LYS A 17 12.26 -16.65 -3.47
CA LYS A 17 13.23 -16.02 -2.58
C LYS A 17 12.84 -16.19 -1.09
N TYR A 18 11.56 -16.01 -0.78
CA TYR A 18 11.02 -16.26 0.56
C TYR A 18 11.14 -17.74 0.97
N GLU A 19 10.82 -18.68 0.08
CA GLU A 19 10.96 -20.13 0.32
C GLU A 19 12.42 -20.56 0.56
N ARG A 20 13.39 -19.84 -0.02
CA ARG A 20 14.83 -20.01 0.23
C ARG A 20 15.32 -19.34 1.53
N GLY A 21 14.46 -18.61 2.25
CA GLY A 21 14.83 -17.88 3.46
C GLY A 21 15.62 -16.58 3.21
N GLU A 22 15.73 -16.14 1.96
CA GLU A 22 16.40 -14.90 1.59
C GLU A 22 15.47 -13.70 1.81
N THR A 23 15.49 -13.15 3.03
CA THR A 23 14.71 -11.93 3.33
C THR A 23 15.52 -10.69 2.96
N SER A 24 14.87 -9.66 2.43
CA SER A 24 15.47 -8.33 2.23
C SER A 24 14.57 -7.31 2.90
N THR A 25 15.14 -6.47 3.75
CA THR A 25 14.38 -5.39 4.40
C THR A 25 14.60 -4.10 3.63
N PHE A 26 13.51 -3.33 3.50
CA PHE A 26 13.54 -2.01 2.91
C PHE A 26 13.02 -1.00 3.93
N GLU A 27 13.76 0.09 4.10
CA GLU A 27 13.38 1.19 4.97
C GLU A 27 12.81 2.34 4.15
N HIS A 28 11.59 2.74 4.49
CA HIS A 28 10.89 3.85 3.86
C HIS A 28 11.15 5.14 4.66
N MET A 29 11.58 6.19 3.98
CA MET A 29 11.70 7.53 4.55
C MET A 29 10.52 8.37 4.09
N PHE A 30 9.92 9.10 5.04
CA PHE A 30 8.73 9.90 4.81
C PHE A 30 9.03 11.40 4.96
N ASN A 31 8.26 12.24 4.28
CA ASN A 31 8.22 13.67 4.58
C ASN A 31 7.24 13.96 5.74
N ALA A 32 7.11 15.23 6.13
CA ALA A 32 6.21 15.64 7.23
C ALA A 32 4.72 15.38 6.95
N ARG A 33 4.33 15.16 5.69
CA ARG A 33 2.97 14.82 5.28
C ARG A 33 2.71 13.31 5.31
N GLY A 34 3.77 12.49 5.31
CA GLY A 34 3.68 11.03 5.20
C GLY A 34 3.89 10.48 3.78
N ASP A 35 4.41 11.26 2.84
CA ASP A 35 4.77 10.76 1.51
C ASP A 35 6.12 10.03 1.57
N VAL A 36 6.23 8.87 0.91
CA VAL A 36 7.51 8.14 0.80
C VAL A 36 8.43 8.88 -0.17
N ILE A 37 9.49 9.49 0.33
CA ILE A 37 10.47 10.25 -0.47
C ILE A 37 11.70 9.44 -0.88
N SER A 38 12.01 8.37 -0.14
CA SER A 38 13.08 7.45 -0.51
C SER A 38 12.97 6.11 0.17
N ILE A 39 13.55 5.10 -0.46
CA ILE A 39 13.65 3.73 0.04
C ILE A 39 15.13 3.37 0.13
N SER A 40 15.54 2.74 1.23
CA SER A 40 16.91 2.24 1.44
C SER A 40 16.92 0.74 1.72
N ASP A 41 18.00 0.05 1.35
CA ASP A 41 18.21 -1.37 1.66
C ASP A 41 18.78 -1.59 3.08
N ASP A 42 18.96 -2.87 3.45
CA ASP A 42 19.59 -3.29 4.70
C ASP A 42 20.99 -2.70 4.94
N SER A 43 21.70 -2.37 3.86
CA SER A 43 23.03 -1.74 3.90
C SER A 43 22.98 -0.22 3.95
N LYS A 44 21.79 0.37 4.17
CA LYS A 44 21.52 1.82 4.20
C LYS A 44 21.83 2.54 2.89
N ASN A 45 21.92 1.80 1.79
CA ASN A 45 22.04 2.40 0.48
C ASN A 45 20.66 2.85 0.01
N ARG A 46 20.53 4.11 -0.41
CA ARG A 46 19.31 4.61 -1.05
C ARG A 46 19.13 3.88 -2.39
N VAL A 47 18.12 3.02 -2.46
CA VAL A 47 17.77 2.25 -3.66
C VAL A 47 16.82 3.01 -4.57
N ARG A 48 15.95 3.85 -3.98
CA ARG A 48 14.98 4.65 -4.73
C ARG A 48 14.75 6.02 -4.09
N LYS A 49 14.50 7.03 -4.91
CA LYS A 49 14.10 8.39 -4.50
C LYS A 49 12.96 8.89 -5.37
N TYR A 50 11.98 9.52 -4.74
CA TYR A 50 10.81 10.08 -5.40
C TYR A 50 10.73 11.59 -5.21
N SER A 51 10.14 12.27 -6.19
CA SER A 51 9.63 13.64 -6.08
C SER A 51 8.24 13.69 -6.67
N TYR A 52 7.31 14.33 -5.96
CA TYR A 52 5.89 14.38 -6.33
C TYR A 52 5.45 15.82 -6.57
N ASP A 53 4.41 15.98 -7.40
CA ASP A 53 3.61 17.19 -7.40
C ASP A 53 2.64 17.20 -6.19
N PRO A 54 1.95 18.31 -5.91
CA PRO A 54 1.01 18.39 -4.79
C PRO A 54 -0.12 17.34 -4.81
N TRP A 55 -0.42 16.77 -5.97
CA TRP A 55 -1.49 15.80 -6.22
C TRP A 55 -0.99 14.35 -6.29
N GLY A 56 0.29 14.12 -6.03
CA GLY A 56 0.89 12.79 -6.01
C GLY A 56 1.38 12.30 -7.37
N LYS A 57 1.43 13.15 -8.41
CA LYS A 57 2.08 12.76 -9.66
C LYS A 57 3.58 12.68 -9.44
N ILE A 58 4.20 11.53 -9.74
CA ILE A 58 5.67 11.39 -9.70
C ILE A 58 6.27 12.27 -10.80
N ILE A 59 7.06 13.26 -10.39
CA ILE A 59 7.80 14.18 -11.28
C ILE A 59 9.17 13.59 -11.59
N GLU A 60 9.80 13.01 -10.57
CA GLU A 60 11.12 12.40 -10.69
C GLU A 60 11.16 11.10 -9.88
N GLU A 61 11.66 10.03 -10.50
CA GLU A 61 12.01 8.77 -9.85
C GLU A 61 13.45 8.42 -10.20
N LYS A 62 14.28 8.25 -9.18
CA LYS A 62 15.68 7.81 -9.32
C LYS A 62 15.84 6.46 -8.66
N THR A 63 16.25 5.47 -9.44
CA THR A 63 16.52 4.11 -8.98
C THR A 63 18.00 3.79 -9.14
N ARG A 64 18.62 3.21 -8.11
CA ARG A 64 20.08 2.98 -8.06
C ARG A 64 20.58 1.95 -9.08
N SER A 65 19.78 0.95 -9.42
CA SER A 65 20.13 -0.10 -10.37
C SER A 65 18.85 -0.68 -11.00
N SER A 66 18.94 -1.19 -12.23
CA SER A 66 17.83 -1.85 -12.94
C SER A 66 17.21 -3.01 -12.16
N GLN A 67 17.99 -3.67 -11.29
CA GLN A 67 17.50 -4.71 -10.38
C GLN A 67 16.46 -4.21 -9.37
N HIS A 68 16.44 -2.91 -9.08
CA HIS A 68 15.48 -2.27 -8.16
C HIS A 68 14.29 -1.62 -8.89
N ASN A 69 14.18 -1.77 -10.21
CA ASN A 69 13.02 -1.27 -10.96
C ASN A 69 11.74 -2.01 -10.55
N ASN A 70 11.84 -3.31 -10.26
CA ASN A 70 10.71 -4.16 -9.90
C ASN A 70 10.60 -4.43 -8.39
N LEU A 71 10.97 -3.45 -7.55
CA LEU A 71 10.73 -3.57 -6.11
C LEU A 71 9.22 -3.82 -5.87
N PRO A 72 8.86 -4.92 -5.18
CA PRO A 72 7.49 -5.37 -5.09
C PRO A 72 6.71 -4.36 -4.24
N CYS A 73 5.53 -3.98 -4.73
CA CYS A 73 4.49 -3.30 -3.94
C CYS A 73 5.01 -2.02 -3.24
N SER A 74 5.32 -0.98 -4.03
CA SER A 74 5.91 0.25 -3.47
C SER A 74 4.84 1.20 -2.95
N TYR A 75 4.80 1.35 -1.62
CA TYR A 75 4.18 2.49 -1.00
C TYR A 75 4.86 3.78 -1.48
N ALA A 76 4.07 4.77 -1.89
CA ALA A 76 4.57 6.01 -2.46
C ALA A 76 3.88 7.24 -1.80
N TYR A 77 3.12 7.99 -2.57
CA TYR A 77 2.44 9.20 -2.11
C TYR A 77 1.44 8.90 -0.97
N ALA A 78 1.49 9.70 0.09
CA ALA A 78 0.68 9.58 1.31
C ALA A 78 0.59 8.15 1.90
N GLY A 79 1.59 7.31 1.65
CA GLY A 79 1.60 5.92 2.10
C GLY A 79 0.64 4.99 1.35
N TYR A 80 0.14 5.39 0.18
CA TYR A 80 -0.69 4.54 -0.67
C TYR A 80 0.13 3.56 -1.48
N LEU A 81 -0.49 2.44 -1.82
CA LEU A 81 0.08 1.49 -2.76
C LEU A 81 0.01 2.07 -4.18
N TYR A 82 1.16 2.23 -4.83
CA TYR A 82 1.25 2.67 -6.21
C TYR A 82 1.46 1.50 -7.16
N ASP A 83 0.73 1.52 -8.26
CA ASP A 83 0.95 0.62 -9.38
C ASP A 83 1.54 1.39 -10.55
N ALA A 84 2.77 1.02 -10.91
CA ALA A 84 3.50 1.65 -11.99
C ALA A 84 2.95 1.26 -13.37
N GLU A 85 2.26 0.11 -13.51
CA GLU A 85 1.69 -0.32 -14.79
C GLU A 85 0.50 0.56 -15.18
N THR A 86 -0.39 0.85 -14.23
CA THR A 86 -1.57 1.67 -14.46
C THR A 86 -1.39 3.15 -14.12
N GLY A 87 -0.37 3.50 -13.33
CA GLY A 87 -0.18 4.85 -12.81
C GLY A 87 -1.22 5.26 -11.77
N LEU A 88 -1.81 4.30 -11.06
CA LEU A 88 -2.89 4.51 -10.09
C LEU A 88 -2.42 4.27 -8.66
N TYR A 89 -3.00 5.02 -7.73
CA TYR A 89 -2.95 4.72 -6.32
C TYR A 89 -4.14 3.86 -5.90
N TYR A 90 -3.83 2.75 -5.23
CA TYR A 90 -4.80 1.83 -4.66
C TYR A 90 -5.12 2.22 -3.23
N MET A 91 -6.40 2.44 -2.96
CA MET A 91 -6.93 2.72 -1.64
C MET A 91 -8.10 1.75 -1.38
N PRO A 92 -8.41 1.44 -0.11
CA PRO A 92 -9.43 0.43 0.22
C PRO A 92 -10.79 0.67 -0.46
N ALA A 93 -11.23 1.92 -0.54
CA ALA A 93 -12.54 2.26 -1.09
C ALA A 93 -12.52 2.68 -2.57
N ARG A 94 -11.42 3.26 -3.07
CA ARG A 94 -11.36 3.91 -4.38
C ARG A 94 -9.97 3.82 -5.02
N HIS A 95 -9.93 4.05 -6.34
CA HIS A 95 -8.68 4.18 -7.09
C HIS A 95 -8.45 5.65 -7.43
N TYR A 96 -7.23 6.12 -7.18
CA TYR A 96 -6.85 7.52 -7.36
C TYR A 96 -5.78 7.69 -8.44
N PRO A 97 -6.14 8.19 -9.63
CA PRO A 97 -5.20 8.65 -10.64
C PRO A 97 -4.68 10.05 -10.31
N PRO A 98 -3.38 10.23 -10.02
CA PRO A 98 -2.83 11.54 -9.69
C PRO A 98 -2.92 12.54 -10.85
N PHE A 99 -2.94 12.06 -12.09
CA PHE A 99 -3.06 12.90 -13.28
C PHE A 99 -4.46 13.50 -13.46
N LEU A 100 -5.52 12.87 -12.96
CA LEU A 100 -6.88 13.45 -12.99
C LEU A 100 -7.18 14.32 -11.77
N ARG A 101 -6.36 14.21 -10.71
CA ARG A 101 -6.53 14.96 -9.44
C ARG A 101 -7.88 14.71 -8.76
N ARG A 102 -8.48 13.56 -9.03
CA ARG A 102 -9.80 13.11 -8.52
C ARG A 102 -9.90 11.60 -8.59
N PHE A 103 -10.84 11.03 -7.84
CA PHE A 103 -11.11 9.59 -7.87
C PHE A 103 -11.80 9.16 -9.16
N LEU A 104 -11.56 7.90 -9.58
CA LEU A 104 -12.25 7.28 -10.71
C LEU A 104 -13.70 6.91 -10.39
N SER A 105 -13.97 6.58 -9.13
CA SER A 105 -15.28 6.12 -8.67
C SER A 105 -15.89 7.10 -7.68
N LYS A 106 -17.22 7.14 -7.67
CA LYS A 106 -18.03 7.91 -6.72
C LYS A 106 -17.70 7.48 -5.28
N ASP A 107 -17.63 8.44 -4.37
CA ASP A 107 -17.53 8.19 -2.93
C ASP A 107 -18.71 7.33 -2.44
N PRO A 108 -18.45 6.22 -1.70
CA PRO A 108 -19.49 5.49 -0.99
C PRO A 108 -20.18 6.32 0.08
N LEU A 109 -19.48 7.30 0.68
CA LEU A 109 -20.04 8.18 1.70
C LEU A 109 -20.77 9.38 1.06
N PRO A 110 -21.96 9.74 1.57
CA PRO A 110 -22.64 10.94 1.12
C PRO A 110 -21.90 12.19 1.62
N GLY A 111 -21.92 13.25 0.81
CA GLY A 111 -21.41 14.55 1.22
C GLY A 111 -22.15 15.10 2.45
N ARG A 112 -21.40 15.80 3.31
CA ARG A 112 -21.86 16.27 4.62
C ARG A 112 -22.00 17.78 4.65
N LYS A 113 -23.09 18.29 5.20
CA LYS A 113 -23.25 19.71 5.52
C LYS A 113 -22.58 20.01 6.87
N PRO A 114 -21.97 21.20 7.06
CA PRO A 114 -21.99 22.37 6.17
C PRO A 114 -20.90 22.37 5.07
N ASN A 115 -20.04 21.34 5.00
CA ASN A 115 -18.91 21.34 4.07
C ASN A 115 -19.33 21.02 2.63
N SER A 116 -19.58 22.07 1.83
CA SER A 116 -20.00 21.93 0.44
C SER A 116 -18.99 21.22 -0.46
N LEU A 117 -17.70 21.20 -0.10
CA LEU A 117 -16.68 20.48 -0.88
C LEU A 117 -16.99 18.99 -0.93
N THR A 118 -17.39 18.41 0.21
CA THR A 118 -17.75 16.98 0.32
C THR A 118 -18.96 16.57 -0.53
N LEU A 119 -19.73 17.52 -1.07
CA LEU A 119 -20.85 17.23 -1.97
C LEU A 119 -20.38 16.76 -3.35
N ASN A 120 -19.13 17.03 -3.74
CA ASN A 120 -18.54 16.45 -4.96
C ASN A 120 -17.99 15.05 -4.65
N PRO A 121 -18.62 13.97 -5.14
CA PRO A 121 -18.25 12.62 -4.72
C PRO A 121 -16.98 12.09 -5.39
N TYR A 122 -16.33 12.86 -6.25
CA TYR A 122 -15.08 12.47 -6.91
C TYR A 122 -13.85 13.21 -6.36
N GLN A 123 -14.04 14.19 -5.47
CA GLN A 123 -12.92 15.02 -5.00
C GLN A 123 -11.90 14.22 -4.21
N TYR A 124 -10.64 14.63 -4.29
CA TYR A 124 -9.57 14.12 -3.42
C TYR A 124 -9.20 15.18 -2.39
N CYS A 125 -9.13 14.79 -1.11
CA CYS A 125 -8.64 15.63 -0.01
C CYS A 125 -9.28 17.02 0.10
N GLU A 126 -10.59 17.16 -0.18
CA GLU A 126 -11.30 18.46 -0.19
C GLU A 126 -10.61 19.52 -1.08
N ASN A 127 -9.97 19.09 -2.16
CA ASN A 127 -9.14 19.93 -3.03
C ASN A 127 -7.95 20.63 -2.36
N ASN A 128 -7.56 20.19 -1.16
CA ASN A 128 -6.37 20.67 -0.47
C ASN A 128 -5.31 19.56 -0.27
N PRO A 129 -4.70 19.06 -1.36
CA PRO A 129 -3.46 18.31 -1.41
C PRO A 129 -2.61 18.37 -0.17
N ILE A 130 -1.90 19.48 -0.14
CA ILE A 130 -0.72 19.74 0.66
C ILE A 130 -0.99 19.55 2.16
N ASN A 131 -2.20 19.88 2.61
CA ASN A 131 -2.53 19.87 4.02
C ASN A 131 -3.38 18.66 4.42
N ARG A 132 -3.89 17.86 3.48
CA ARG A 132 -4.83 16.78 3.76
C ARG A 132 -4.43 15.46 3.12
N VAL A 133 -4.83 14.38 3.79
CA VAL A 133 -4.64 13.00 3.35
C VAL A 133 -5.95 12.27 3.55
N ASP A 134 -6.34 11.40 2.62
CA ASP A 134 -7.49 10.51 2.76
C ASP A 134 -6.97 9.08 2.98
N PRO A 135 -6.84 8.56 4.21
CA PRO A 135 -6.20 7.26 4.42
C PRO A 135 -6.97 6.07 3.85
N THR A 136 -8.30 6.18 3.73
CA THR A 136 -9.19 5.06 3.37
C THR A 136 -9.76 5.17 1.96
N GLY A 137 -9.69 6.35 1.37
CA GLY A 137 -10.34 6.70 0.12
C GLY A 137 -11.82 7.01 0.35
N GLN A 138 -12.21 7.57 1.49
CA GLN A 138 -13.59 7.91 1.82
C GLN A 138 -13.71 9.28 2.49
N ASP A 139 -12.68 9.73 3.21
CA ASP A 139 -12.75 10.98 3.95
C ASP A 139 -11.36 11.56 4.19
N SER A 140 -11.27 12.89 4.11
CA SER A 140 -10.01 13.58 4.27
C SER A 140 -9.75 13.94 5.73
N LEU A 141 -8.52 13.76 6.16
CA LEU A 141 -8.00 14.18 7.44
C LEU A 141 -6.87 15.19 7.23
N GLU A 142 -6.66 16.07 8.20
CA GLU A 142 -5.47 16.93 8.22
C GLU A 142 -4.21 16.05 8.28
N ALA A 143 -3.22 16.36 7.44
CA ALA A 143 -2.03 15.54 7.24
C ALA A 143 -1.26 15.29 8.55
N ALA A 144 -1.19 16.31 9.42
CA ALA A 144 -0.55 16.19 10.73
C ALA A 144 -1.22 15.13 11.63
N VAL A 145 -2.54 14.97 11.54
CA VAL A 145 -3.30 13.97 12.31
C VAL A 145 -3.07 12.57 11.75
N ALA A 146 -3.00 12.42 10.42
CA ALA A 146 -2.75 11.13 9.78
C ALA A 146 -1.38 10.54 10.15
N VAL A 147 -0.32 11.38 10.21
CA VAL A 147 1.02 10.94 10.62
C VAL A 147 1.06 10.47 12.09
N MET A 148 0.29 11.10 12.98
CA MET A 148 0.21 10.69 14.38
C MET A 148 -0.42 9.30 14.56
N ILE A 149 -1.45 8.97 13.78
CA ILE A 149 -2.08 7.63 13.81
C ILE A 149 -1.08 6.57 13.32
N ALA A 150 -0.41 6.81 12.19
CA ALA A 150 0.61 5.89 11.68
C ALA A 150 1.79 5.72 12.66
N GLY A 151 2.19 6.78 13.37
CA GLY A 151 3.20 6.71 14.44
C GLY A 151 2.76 5.87 15.64
N ILE A 152 1.48 5.94 16.03
CA ILE A 152 0.92 5.10 17.09
C ILE A 152 0.88 3.64 16.65
N ASP A 153 0.41 3.34 15.43
CA ASP A 153 0.33 1.97 14.90
C ASP A 153 1.71 1.30 14.77
N THR A 154 2.71 2.04 14.31
CA THR A 154 4.10 1.55 14.24
C THR A 154 4.70 1.35 15.63
N SER A 155 4.39 2.21 16.60
CA SER A 155 4.84 2.03 17.99
C SER A 155 4.14 0.85 18.68
N LEU A 156 2.84 0.63 18.44
CA LEU A 156 2.08 -0.47 19.02
C LEU A 156 2.51 -1.82 18.43
N SER A 157 2.76 -1.87 17.12
CA SER A 157 3.32 -3.06 16.46
C SER A 157 4.78 -3.31 16.87
N ALA A 158 5.60 -2.28 17.06
CA ALA A 158 6.94 -2.41 17.61
C ALA A 158 6.93 -2.90 19.07
N MET A 159 6.03 -2.39 19.92
CA MET A 159 5.85 -2.86 21.29
C MET A 159 5.32 -4.31 21.34
N SER A 160 4.43 -4.68 20.43
CA SER A 160 3.94 -6.05 20.27
C SER A 160 5.06 -7.01 19.86
N SER A 161 5.95 -6.58 18.94
CA SER A 161 7.12 -7.36 18.55
C SER A 161 8.16 -7.49 19.68
N ALA A 162 8.29 -6.46 20.54
CA ALA A 162 9.19 -6.47 21.69
C ALA A 162 8.65 -7.30 22.89
N LEU A 163 7.34 -7.32 23.12
CA LEU A 163 6.72 -8.22 24.11
C LEU A 163 6.61 -9.67 23.61
N GLY A 164 6.46 -9.87 22.30
CA GLY A 164 6.38 -11.19 21.66
C GLY A 164 7.68 -12.00 21.72
N ALA A 165 8.82 -11.36 22.01
CA ALA A 165 10.11 -12.03 22.12
C ALA A 165 10.40 -12.63 23.51
N ARG A 166 9.55 -12.44 24.54
CA ARG A 166 9.84 -12.96 25.89
C ARG A 166 8.66 -13.40 26.75
N LEU A 167 7.53 -13.78 26.16
CA LEU A 167 6.54 -14.59 26.86
C LEU A 167 5.96 -15.63 25.90
N HIS A 168 6.12 -16.90 26.27
CA HIS A 168 5.63 -18.07 25.55
C HIS A 168 4.09 -18.08 25.55
N LEU A 169 3.46 -17.20 24.77
CA LEU A 169 2.02 -17.28 24.52
C LEU A 169 1.80 -18.30 23.41
N ARG A 170 1.55 -19.53 23.85
CA ARG A 170 0.84 -20.55 23.09
C ARG A 170 -0.37 -19.88 22.42
N MET A 171 -0.32 -19.77 21.09
CA MET A 171 -1.44 -19.23 20.32
C MET A 171 -2.69 -20.09 20.61
N PRO A 172 -3.82 -19.50 21.03
CA PRO A 172 -5.08 -20.23 21.12
C PRO A 172 -5.52 -20.66 19.71
N ALA A 173 -6.01 -21.88 19.62
CA ALA A 173 -6.27 -22.67 18.42
C ALA A 173 -7.48 -22.19 17.59
N GLU A 174 -7.60 -20.87 17.34
CA GLU A 174 -8.74 -20.29 16.64
C GLU A 174 -8.36 -19.57 15.33
N GLN A 175 -7.09 -19.66 14.91
CA GLN A 175 -6.64 -19.24 13.57
C GLN A 175 -6.44 -20.41 12.59
N GLU A 176 -6.83 -21.63 12.97
CA GLU A 176 -6.72 -22.80 12.09
C GLU A 176 -7.85 -22.87 11.04
N GLU A 177 -8.88 -22.01 11.14
CA GLU A 177 -10.02 -21.97 10.21
C GLU A 177 -9.81 -21.13 8.93
N VAL A 178 -8.80 -20.24 8.87
CA VAL A 178 -8.57 -19.43 7.65
C VAL A 178 -7.83 -20.23 6.56
N MET A 179 -7.09 -21.27 6.97
CA MET A 179 -6.31 -22.14 6.09
C MET A 179 -7.12 -23.11 5.22
N PRO A 180 -8.26 -23.71 5.64
CA PRO A 180 -9.07 -24.57 4.77
C PRO A 180 -9.70 -23.81 3.60
N ALA A 181 -10.15 -22.56 3.80
CA ALA A 181 -10.71 -21.74 2.71
C ALA A 181 -9.64 -21.38 1.66
N LEU A 182 -8.45 -20.97 2.10
CA LEU A 182 -7.33 -20.66 1.20
C LEU A 182 -6.84 -21.91 0.44
N LYS A 183 -6.78 -23.07 1.14
CA LYS A 183 -6.43 -24.36 0.53
C LYS A 183 -7.50 -24.83 -0.47
N GLN A 184 -8.78 -24.60 -0.21
CA GLN A 184 -9.87 -24.92 -1.14
C GLN A 184 -9.82 -24.03 -2.38
N ILE A 185 -9.57 -22.73 -2.21
CA ILE A 185 -9.40 -21.78 -3.32
C ILE A 185 -8.17 -22.17 -4.17
N LEU A 186 -7.05 -22.56 -3.54
CA LEU A 186 -5.85 -23.04 -4.24
C LEU A 186 -6.07 -24.39 -4.94
N ARG A 187 -6.90 -25.30 -4.38
CA ARG A 187 -7.30 -26.55 -5.04
C ARG A 187 -8.18 -26.31 -6.26
N CYS A 188 -9.15 -25.40 -6.18
CA CYS A 188 -9.96 -24.97 -7.31
C CYS A 188 -9.11 -24.30 -8.40
N TYR A 189 -8.12 -23.49 -8.01
CA TYR A 189 -7.20 -22.83 -8.92
C TYR A 189 -6.26 -23.82 -9.64
N ARG A 190 -5.73 -24.82 -8.92
CA ARG A 190 -4.94 -25.93 -9.53
C ARG A 190 -5.77 -26.79 -10.48
N ALA A 191 -7.03 -27.06 -10.15
CA ALA A 191 -7.93 -27.83 -11.01
C ALA A 191 -8.32 -27.09 -12.30
N ALA A 192 -8.41 -25.76 -12.26
CA ALA A 192 -8.67 -24.92 -13.43
C ALA A 192 -7.47 -24.82 -14.38
N ILE A 193 -6.25 -24.82 -13.84
CA ILE A 193 -5.01 -24.74 -14.65
C ILE A 193 -4.68 -26.09 -15.31
N CYS A 194 -5.00 -27.23 -14.67
CA CYS A 194 -4.80 -28.55 -15.27
C CYS A 194 -5.85 -28.89 -16.36
N ARG A 195 -6.94 -28.12 -16.49
CA ARG A 195 -7.89 -28.20 -17.61
C ARG A 195 -7.60 -27.07 -18.59
N GLY A 196 -6.41 -27.12 -19.20
CA GLY A 196 -6.06 -26.20 -20.26
C GLY A 196 -7.09 -26.22 -21.39
N TRP A 197 -7.41 -25.03 -21.89
CA TRP A 197 -7.55 -24.73 -23.32
C TRP A 197 -8.24 -25.82 -24.14
N ARG A 198 -9.57 -25.69 -24.25
CA ARG A 198 -10.27 -25.76 -25.52
C ARG A 198 -11.27 -24.62 -25.58
#